data_AF-A0A9P5U273-F1
#
_entry.id   AF-A0A9P5U273-F1
#
_cell.length_a   1.000
_cell.length_b   1.000
_cell.length_c   1.000
_cell.angle_alpha   90.00
_cell.angle_beta   90.00
_cell.angle_gamma   90.00
#
_symmetry.space_group_name_H-M   'P 1'
#
loop_
_entity.id
_entity.type
_entity.pdbx_description
1 polymer ?
#
loop_
_entity_poly.entity_id
_entity_poly.type
_entity_poly.pdbx_seq_one_letter_code
_entity_poly.pdbx_strand_id
1 'polypeptide(L)'
;VSDKWDTEHMLVLGLLCTHPSYQNQGAANALMDDVLHIADNEGIKVYVESLGSATGLYKRYGVKEIDRLKFDLSKAGREGKAVMDIIIREPNVPGVPMNE
;
A
#
# COMPACT_ATOMS: atom_id res chain seq x y z
N VAL A 1 7.09 12.81 -5.90
CA VAL A 1 6.85 11.64 -5.00
C VAL A 1 7.34 10.38 -5.72
N SER A 2 6.91 10.19 -6.98
CA SER A 2 7.38 9.14 -7.91
C SER A 2 8.89 8.89 -7.94
N ASP A 3 9.70 9.92 -8.15
CA ASP A 3 11.13 9.77 -8.46
C ASP A 3 11.95 9.11 -7.33
N LYS A 4 11.51 9.24 -6.06
CA LYS A 4 12.25 8.69 -4.92
C LYS A 4 12.16 7.16 -4.86
N TRP A 5 11.03 6.59 -5.26
CA TRP A 5 10.77 5.15 -5.17
C TRP A 5 10.51 4.50 -6.53
N ASP A 6 10.77 5.22 -7.62
CA ASP A 6 10.64 4.74 -9.00
C ASP A 6 9.23 4.19 -9.32
N THR A 7 8.19 4.89 -8.88
CA THR A 7 6.81 4.37 -8.99
C THR A 7 6.25 4.39 -10.41
N GLU A 8 6.96 4.95 -11.38
CA GLU A 8 6.53 5.08 -12.78
C GLU A 8 6.27 3.71 -13.45
N HIS A 9 6.98 2.67 -12.99
CA HIS A 9 6.84 1.30 -13.49
C HIS A 9 6.10 0.37 -12.52
N MET A 10 5.31 0.95 -11.60
CA MET A 10 4.57 0.21 -10.57
C MET A 10 3.06 0.43 -10.71
N LEU A 11 2.29 -0.55 -10.24
CA LEU A 11 0.86 -0.36 -10.00
C LEU A 11 0.67 0.44 -8.70
N VAL A 12 0.17 1.67 -8.82
CA VAL A 12 -0.07 2.56 -7.68
C VAL A 12 -1.50 2.41 -7.18
N LEU A 13 -1.66 2.00 -5.92
CA LEU A 13 -2.97 2.02 -5.25
C LEU A 13 -3.32 3.45 -4.82
N GLY A 14 -4.09 4.16 -5.65
CA GLY A 14 -4.43 5.56 -5.39
C GLY A 14 -5.35 5.79 -4.19
N LEU A 15 -6.40 4.98 -4.04
CA LEU A 15 -7.33 5.08 -2.91
C LEU A 15 -8.00 3.73 -2.65
N LEU A 16 -7.99 3.31 -1.38
CA LEU A 16 -8.78 2.19 -0.88
C LEU A 16 -9.57 2.66 0.33
N CYS A 17 -10.88 2.55 0.26
CA CYS A 17 -11.75 2.94 1.36
C CYS A 17 -12.90 1.95 1.50
N THR A 18 -13.34 1.77 2.75
CA THR A 18 -14.54 1.02 3.08
C THR A 18 -15.37 1.88 4.01
N HIS A 19 -16.65 2.03 3.71
CA HIS A 19 -17.57 2.77 4.56
C HIS A 19 -17.54 2.20 6.01
N PRO A 20 -17.51 3.03 7.06
CA PRO A 20 -17.26 2.57 8.44
C PRO A 20 -18.16 1.41 8.90
N SER A 21 -19.46 1.43 8.54
CA SER A 21 -20.42 0.37 8.88
C SER A 21 -20.14 -1.00 8.23
N TYR A 22 -19.23 -1.06 7.25
CA TYR A 22 -18.89 -2.28 6.50
C TYR A 22 -17.41 -2.67 6.67
N GLN A 23 -16.69 -2.05 7.60
CA GLN A 23 -15.30 -2.41 7.90
C GLN A 23 -15.22 -3.79 8.59
N ASN A 24 -14.05 -4.42 8.51
CA ASN A 24 -13.76 -5.75 9.10
C ASN A 24 -14.65 -6.90 8.58
N GLN A 25 -15.25 -6.73 7.40
CA GLN A 25 -16.09 -7.75 6.73
C GLN A 25 -15.45 -8.29 5.43
N GLY A 26 -14.18 -7.95 5.16
CA GLY A 26 -13.43 -8.48 4.02
C GLY A 26 -13.50 -7.66 2.72
N ALA A 27 -14.26 -6.56 2.68
CA ALA A 27 -14.37 -5.72 1.47
C ALA A 27 -13.01 -5.22 0.95
N ALA A 28 -12.14 -4.75 1.86
CA ALA A 28 -10.80 -4.32 1.51
C ALA A 28 -9.91 -5.47 1.03
N ASN A 29 -10.12 -6.70 1.54
CA ASN A 29 -9.35 -7.86 1.09
C ASN A 29 -9.74 -8.23 -0.33
N ALA A 30 -11.04 -8.33 -0.63
CA ALA A 30 -11.51 -8.66 -1.97
C ALA A 30 -10.97 -7.70 -3.03
N LEU A 31 -10.98 -6.39 -2.75
CA LEU A 31 -10.41 -5.39 -3.67
C LEU A 31 -8.88 -5.54 -3.81
N MET A 32 -8.18 -5.84 -2.72
CA MET A 32 -6.73 -6.04 -2.77
C MET A 32 -6.36 -7.30 -3.55
N ASP A 33 -7.11 -8.40 -3.38
CA ASP A 33 -6.85 -9.65 -4.11
C ASP A 33 -6.90 -9.41 -5.63
N ASP A 34 -7.90 -8.66 -6.12
CA ASP A 34 -8.01 -8.30 -7.53
C ASP A 34 -6.85 -7.41 -8.00
N VAL A 35 -6.49 -6.38 -7.23
CA VAL A 35 -5.38 -5.46 -7.55
C VAL A 35 -4.05 -6.20 -7.60
N LEU A 36 -3.79 -7.07 -6.61
CA LEU A 36 -2.57 -7.85 -6.56
C LEU A 36 -2.53 -8.91 -7.67
N HIS A 37 -3.66 -9.50 -8.04
CA HIS A 37 -3.74 -10.42 -9.17
C HIS A 37 -3.31 -9.75 -10.48
N ILE A 38 -3.73 -8.51 -10.72
CA ILE A 38 -3.29 -7.73 -11.88
C ILE A 38 -1.77 -7.54 -11.85
N ALA A 39 -1.24 -7.06 -10.73
CA ALA A 39 0.20 -6.81 -10.60
C ALA A 39 1.04 -8.10 -10.75
N ASP A 40 0.57 -9.21 -10.19
CA ASP A 40 1.23 -10.52 -10.24
C ASP A 40 1.24 -11.06 -11.68
N ASN A 41 0.15 -10.92 -12.43
CA ASN A 41 0.07 -11.34 -13.84
C ASN A 41 0.96 -10.49 -14.76
N GLU A 42 1.05 -9.18 -14.50
CA GLU A 42 1.89 -8.26 -15.28
C GLU A 42 3.36 -8.30 -14.83
N GLY A 43 3.67 -8.98 -13.72
CA GLY A 43 5.02 -9.04 -13.16
C GLY A 43 5.55 -7.68 -12.69
N ILE A 44 4.66 -6.80 -12.22
CA ILE A 44 5.00 -5.44 -11.77
C ILE A 44 4.81 -5.27 -10.25
N LYS A 45 5.57 -4.35 -9.66
CA LYS A 45 5.46 -4.05 -8.22
C LYS A 45 4.19 -3.27 -7.91
N VAL A 46 3.76 -3.35 -6.66
CA VAL A 46 2.66 -2.53 -6.13
C VAL A 46 3.20 -1.51 -5.15
N TYR A 47 2.80 -0.25 -5.31
CA TYR A 47 3.13 0.85 -4.41
C TYR A 47 1.90 1.32 -3.65
N VAL A 48 2.03 1.50 -2.33
CA VAL A 48 0.98 2.00 -1.45
C VAL A 48 1.55 3.00 -0.46
N GLU A 49 0.86 4.13 -0.30
CA GLU A 49 1.04 5.00 0.85
C GLU A 49 -0.08 4.72 1.87
N SER A 50 0.30 4.30 3.07
CA SER A 50 -0.65 3.86 4.10
C SER A 50 -0.57 4.74 5.33
N LEU A 51 -1.71 5.21 5.83
CA LEU A 51 -1.79 5.70 7.20
C LEU A 51 -1.59 4.54 8.18
N GLY A 52 -0.97 4.80 9.33
CA GLY A 52 -0.64 3.75 10.31
C GLY A 52 -1.82 2.88 10.76
N SER A 53 -3.06 3.38 10.67
CA SER A 53 -4.28 2.63 10.99
C SER A 53 -4.60 1.52 9.98
N ALA A 54 -4.07 1.58 8.75
CA ALA A 54 -4.34 0.63 7.68
C ALA A 54 -3.20 -0.38 7.46
N THR A 55 -2.06 -0.23 8.14
CA THR A 55 -0.86 -1.07 7.94
C THR A 55 -1.13 -2.55 8.23
N GLY A 56 -2.10 -2.87 9.10
CA GLY A 56 -2.52 -4.25 9.40
C GLY A 56 -3.15 -4.99 8.23
N LEU A 57 -3.78 -4.28 7.28
CA LEU A 57 -4.30 -4.88 6.04
C LEU A 57 -3.13 -5.34 5.16
N TYR A 58 -2.21 -4.42 4.85
CA TYR A 58 -1.15 -4.65 3.88
C TYR A 58 -0.15 -5.72 4.34
N LYS A 59 0.14 -5.79 5.65
CA LYS A 59 1.01 -6.83 6.25
C LYS A 59 0.62 -8.27 5.89
N ARG A 60 -0.66 -8.53 5.60
CA ARG A 60 -1.15 -9.87 5.25
C ARG A 60 -0.67 -10.34 3.87
N TYR A 61 -0.28 -9.42 3.00
CA TYR A 61 0.13 -9.70 1.63
C TYR A 61 1.65 -9.81 1.44
N GLY A 62 2.41 -10.04 2.52
CA GLY A 62 3.86 -10.20 2.46
C GLY A 62 4.61 -8.91 2.12
N VAL A 63 3.99 -7.76 2.34
CA VAL A 63 4.57 -6.46 1.98
C VAL A 63 5.71 -6.06 2.92
N LYS A 64 6.71 -5.35 2.38
CA LYS A 64 7.79 -4.74 3.16
C LYS A 64 7.53 -3.23 3.25
N GLU A 65 7.55 -2.69 4.46
CA GLU A 65 7.62 -1.25 4.69
C GLU A 65 9.02 -0.78 4.31
N ILE A 66 9.13 0.16 3.39
CA ILE A 66 10.43 0.60 2.85
C ILE A 66 10.81 2.01 3.32
N ASP A 67 9.86 2.82 3.77
CA ASP A 67 10.10 4.17 4.28
C ASP A 67 8.90 4.68 5.10
N ARG A 68 9.09 5.81 5.80
CA ARG A 68 8.00 6.59 6.43
C ARG A 68 8.12 8.07 6.11
N LEU A 69 7.04 8.63 5.60
CA LEU A 69 6.88 10.07 5.47
C LEU A 69 6.24 10.66 6.73
N LYS A 70 6.86 11.71 7.26
CA LYS A 70 6.33 12.47 8.41
C LYS A 70 5.94 13.86 7.95
N PHE A 71 4.67 14.19 8.13
CA PHE A 71 4.11 15.49 7.78
C PHE A 71 3.82 16.28 9.04
N ASP A 72 4.35 17.50 9.10
CA ASP A 72 3.97 18.47 10.11
C ASP A 72 2.62 19.09 9.72
N LEU A 73 1.60 18.84 10.54
CA LEU A 73 0.23 19.28 10.26
C LEU A 73 0.00 20.75 10.65
N SER A 74 0.96 21.40 11.32
CA SER A 74 0.84 22.82 11.71
C SER A 74 0.68 23.73 10.49
N LYS A 75 1.31 23.37 9.36
CA LYS A 75 1.14 24.07 8.08
C LYS A 75 -0.29 24.05 7.54
N ALA A 76 -1.09 23.07 7.96
CA ALA A 76 -2.50 22.95 7.64
C ALA A 76 -3.42 23.46 8.77
N GLY A 77 -2.88 24.19 9.76
CA GLY A 77 -3.63 24.70 10.90
C GLY A 77 -4.10 23.63 11.88
N ARG A 78 -3.44 22.47 11.91
CA ARG A 78 -3.78 21.34 12.78
C ARG A 78 -2.59 21.01 13.68
N GLU A 79 -2.87 20.60 14.91
CA GLU A 79 -1.82 20.13 15.81
C GLU A 79 -1.39 18.70 15.46
N GLY A 80 -0.11 18.40 15.68
CA GLY A 80 0.45 17.05 15.56
C GLY A 80 1.17 16.76 14.25
N LYS A 81 1.48 15.48 14.05
CA LYS A 81 2.18 14.95 12.87
C LYS A 81 1.38 13.81 12.27
N ALA A 82 1.27 13.77 10.95
CA ALA A 82 0.80 12.58 10.25
C ALA A 82 2.01 11.73 9.85
N VAL A 83 1.86 10.41 9.94
CA VAL A 83 2.86 9.45 9.46
C VAL A 83 2.19 8.60 8.39
N MET A 84 2.82 8.54 7.22
CA MET A 84 2.45 7.63 6.15
C MET A 84 3.58 6.64 5.95
N ASP A 85 3.25 5.35 6.05
CA ASP A 85 4.12 4.25 5.72
C ASP A 85 4.15 4.11 4.20
N ILE A 86 5.35 3.97 3.65
CA ILE A 86 5.57 3.70 2.23
C ILE A 86 5.83 2.21 2.08
N ILE A 87 4.98 1.57 1.29
CA ILE A 87 4.93 0.12 1.15
C ILE A 87 5.15 -0.22 -0.31
N ILE A 88 6.10 -1.14 -0.56
CA ILE A 88 6.27 -1.77 -1.87
C ILE A 88 6.12 -3.28 -1.70
N ARG A 89 5.34 -3.88 -2.60
CA ARG A 89 5.21 -5.34 -2.73
C ARG A 89 5.79 -5.78 -4.06
N GLU A 90 6.67 -6.77 -4.02
CA GLU A 90 7.11 -7.47 -5.23
C GLU A 90 5.97 -8.34 -5.79
N PRO A 91 5.87 -8.50 -7.13
CA PRO A 91 4.88 -9.39 -7.72
C PRO A 91 5.16 -10.85 -7.34
N ASN A 92 4.10 -11.60 -7.04
CA ASN A 92 4.16 -13.04 -6.86
C ASN A 92 3.91 -13.72 -8.21
N VAL A 93 4.96 -13.80 -9.03
CA VAL A 93 4.87 -14.42 -10.36
C VAL A 93 4.79 -15.95 -10.20
N PRO A 94 3.74 -16.61 -10.72
CA PRO A 94 3.59 -18.06 -10.59
C PRO A 94 4.85 -18.82 -11.07
N GLY A 95 5.41 -19.64 -10.20
CA GLY A 95 6.61 -20.44 -10.50
C GLY A 95 7.95 -19.72 -10.27
N VAL A 96 7.95 -18.46 -9.84
CA VAL A 96 9.14 -17.74 -9.37
C VAL A 96 9.09 -17.68 -7.84
N PRO A 97 10.11 -18.20 -7.11
CA PRO A 97 10.12 -18.11 -5.66
C PRO A 97 10.13 -16.65 -5.20
N MET A 98 9.32 -16.35 -4.18
CA MET A 98 9.39 -15.04 -3.50
C MET A 98 10.76 -14.91 -2.82
N ASN A 99 11.50 -13.85 -3.16
CA ASN A 99 12.79 -13.56 -2.55
C ASN A 99 12.58 -13.22 -1.06
N GLU A 100 13.24 -13.96 -0.15
CA GLU A 100 13.18 -13.79 1.31
C GLU A 100 13.47 -12.35 1.79
#